data_AF-A0A7V0Q4Z0-F1
#
_entry.id   AF-A0A7V0Q4Z0-F1
#
_cell.length_a   1.000
_cell.length_b   1.000
_cell.length_c   1.000
_cell.angle_alpha   90.00
_cell.angle_beta   90.00
_cell.angle_gamma   90.00
#
_symmetry.space_group_name_H-M   'P 1'
#
loop_
_entity.id
_entity.type
_entity.pdbx_description
1 polymer ?
#
loop_
_entity_poly.entity_id
_entity_poly.type
_entity_poly.pdbx_seq_one_letter_code
_entity_poly.pdbx_strand_id
1 'polypeptide(L)' 'MTTLTLKVPNISCGHCKTSIEGAVAPPLPGVESVEVHIEPRTATSHGMIRR' A
#
# COMPACT_ATOMS: atom_id res chain seq x y z
N MET A 1 -6.21 -15.32 0.94
CA MET A 1 -5.94 -13.89 0.70
C MET A 1 -5.28 -13.33 1.94
N THR A 2 -4.10 -12.73 1.81
CA THR A 2 -3.36 -12.15 2.92
C THR A 2 -3.45 -10.63 2.81
N THR A 3 -3.87 -9.99 3.90
CA THR A 3 -3.88 -8.53 4.03
C THR A 3 -2.71 -8.09 4.88
N LEU A 4 -1.95 -7.13 4.38
CA LEU A 4 -0.82 -6.56 5.09
C LEU A 4 -1.01 -5.05 5.19
N THR A 5 -1.09 -4.55 6.43
CA THR A 5 -1.24 -3.12 6.72
C THR A 5 0.09 -2.55 7.20
N LEU A 6 0.63 -1.61 6.43
CA LEU A 6 1.82 -0.84 6.75
C LEU A 6 1.42 0.55 7.22
N LYS A 7 2.13 1.08 8.23
CA LYS A 7 2.00 2.49 8.62
C LYS A 7 2.88 3.34 7.72
N VAL A 8 2.32 4.42 7.17
CA VAL A 8 3.02 5.36 6.29
C VAL A 8 2.91 6.77 6.86
N PRO A 9 3.66 7.09 7.93
CA PRO A 9 3.46 8.33 8.70
C PRO A 9 3.71 9.62 7.90
N ASN A 10 4.43 9.53 6.78
CA ASN A 10 4.77 10.66 5.89
C ASN A 10 3.75 10.92 4.78
N ILE A 11 2.60 10.25 4.79
CA ILE A 11 1.54 10.56 3.85
C ILE A 11 0.69 11.73 4.36
N SER A 12 0.58 12.79 3.57
CA SER A 12 -0.20 13.99 3.96
C SER A 12 -0.97 14.64 2.81
N CYS A 13 -0.81 14.15 1.57
CA CYS A 13 -1.51 14.69 0.41
C CYS A 13 -1.81 13.60 -0.63
N GLY A 14 -2.78 13.89 -1.51
CA GLY A 14 -3.19 12.98 -2.58
C GLY A 14 -2.05 12.58 -3.53
N HIS A 15 -1.08 13.47 -3.77
CA HIS A 15 0.10 13.13 -4.57
C HIS A 15 1.00 12.08 -3.92
N CYS A 16 1.20 12.16 -2.60
CA CYS A 16 1.93 11.13 -1.85
C CYS A 16 1.20 9.79 -1.93
N LYS A 17 -0.13 9.78 -1.78
CA LYS A 17 -0.96 8.57 -1.95
C LYS A 17 -0.69 7.90 -3.29
N THR A 18 -0.82 8.64 -4.39
CA THR A 18 -0.63 8.10 -5.75
C THR A 18 0.80 7.60 -5.97
N SER A 19 1.81 8.33 -5.47
CA SER A 19 3.21 7.86 -5.53
C SER A 19 3.41 6.55 -4.77
N ILE A 20 2.84 6.41 -3.58
CA ILE A 20 2.96 5.20 -2.76
C ILE A 20 2.22 4.04 -3.44
N GLU A 21 1.00 4.24 -3.93
CA GLU A 21 0.25 3.22 -4.67
C GLU A 21 1.03 2.74 -5.90
N GLY A 22 1.61 3.67 -6.67
CA GLY A 22 2.44 3.36 -7.82
C GLY A 22 3.78 2.70 -7.47
N ALA A 23 4.32 2.92 -6.27
CA ALA A 23 5.56 2.27 -5.82
C ALA A 23 5.32 0.88 -5.22
N VAL A 24 4.16 0.64 -4.61
CA VAL A 24 3.84 -0.62 -3.90
C VAL A 24 3.15 -1.63 -4.82
N ALA A 25 2.35 -1.19 -5.79
CA ALA A 25 1.61 -2.10 -6.68
C ALA A 25 2.49 -2.91 -7.67
N PRO A 26 3.47 -2.34 -8.38
CA PRO A 26 4.19 -3.08 -9.42
C PRO A 26 5.36 -3.99 -8.97
N PRO A 27 6.16 -3.74 -7.89
CA PRO A 27 7.33 -4.56 -7.63
C PRO A 27 7.09 -5.72 -6.64
N LEU A 28 5.92 -5.85 -6.03
CA LEU A 28 5.70 -6.86 -4.98
C LEU A 28 5.06 -8.14 -5.53
N PRO A 29 5.83 -9.24 -5.71
CA PRO A 29 5.27 -10.49 -6.17
C PRO A 29 4.24 -11.01 -5.16
N GLY A 30 3.01 -11.21 -5.64
CA GLY A 30 1.90 -11.66 -4.81
C GLY A 30 1.09 -10.54 -4.17
N VAL A 31 1.29 -9.27 -4.54
CA VAL A 31 0.35 -8.18 -4.25
C VAL A 31 -0.56 -7.99 -5.45
N GLU A 32 -1.86 -8.17 -5.25
CA GLU A 32 -2.89 -8.01 -6.29
C GLU A 32 -3.48 -6.60 -6.27
N SER A 33 -3.64 -6.02 -5.07
CA SER A 33 -4.24 -4.70 -4.87
C SER A 33 -3.56 -3.96 -3.72
N VAL A 34 -3.50 -2.64 -3.81
CA VAL A 34 -2.99 -1.75 -2.75
C VAL A 34 -3.97 -0.61 -2.54
N GLU A 35 -4.31 -0.36 -1.28
CA GLU A 35 -5.16 0.73 -0.84
C GLU A 35 -4.39 1.62 0.12
N VAL A 36 -4.26 2.90 -0.19
CA VAL A 36 -3.54 3.84 0.67
C VAL A 36 -4.49 4.86 1.29
N HIS A 37 -4.48 4.95 2.62
CA HIS A 37 -5.30 5.83 3.44
C HIS A 37 -4.45 6.99 4.00
N ILE A 38 -4.84 8.22 3.67
CA ILE A 38 -4.16 9.43 4.18
C ILE A 38 -4.47 9.65 5.66
N GLU A 39 -5.73 9.50 6.06
CA GLU A 39 -6.14 9.31 7.46
C GLU A 39 -6.69 7.88 7.54
N PRO A 40 -6.08 6.93 8.28
CA PRO A 40 -5.16 7.10 9.41
C PRO A 40 -3.66 6.93 9.09
N ARG A 41 -3.21 7.24 7.87
CA ARG A 41 -1.80 7.08 7.41
C ARG A 41 -1.34 5.64 7.32
N THR A 42 -2.13 4.83 6.62
CA THR A 42 -1.89 3.39 6.48
C THR A 42 -2.01 2.96 5.02
N ALA A 43 -1.19 1.99 4.61
CA ALA A 43 -1.29 1.33 3.32
C ALA A 43 -1.63 -0.14 3.54
N THR A 44 -2.69 -0.61 2.91
CA THR A 44 -3.15 -2.01 2.97
C THR A 44 -2.92 -2.66 1.63
N SER A 45 -2.12 -3.71 1.58
CA SER A 45 -1.94 -4.53 0.38
C SER A 45 -2.70 -5.85 0.54
N HIS A 46 -3.40 -6.25 -0.52
CA HIS A 46 -4.12 -7.52 -0.62
C HIS A 46 -3.39 -8.43 -1.61
N GLY A 47 -3.10 -9.65 -1.21
CA GLY A 47 -2.61 -10.69 -2.12
C GLY A 47 -2.01 -11.90 -1.41
N MET A 48 -1.34 -12.79 -2.15
CA MET A 48 -0.61 -13.92 -1.60
C MET A 48 0.89 -13.64 -1.60
N ILE A 49 1.36 -12.93 -0.57
CA ILE A 49 2.79 -12.70 -0.34
C ILE A 49 3.44 -14.06 -0.02
N ARG A 50 4.09 -14.66 -1.01
CA ARG A 50 4.91 -15.87 -0.82
C ARG A 50 6.23 -15.40 -0.19
N ARG A 51 6.49 -15.82 1.05
CA ARG A 51 7.77 -15.58 1.74
C ARG A 51 8.92 -16.24 1.00
#